data_AF-A0A4P9ZUR8-F1
#
_entry.id   AF-A0A4P9ZUR8-F1
#
_cell.length_a   1.000
_cell.length_b   1.000
_cell.length_c   1.000
_cell.angle_alpha   90.00
_cell.angle_beta   90.00
_cell.angle_gamma   90.00
#
_symmetry.space_group_name_H-M   'P 1'
#
loop_
_entity.id
_entity.type
_entity.pdbx_description
1 polymer ?
#
loop_
_entity_poly.entity_id
_entity_poly.type
_entity_poly.pdbx_seq_one_letter_code
_entity_poly.pdbx_strand_id
1 'polypeptide(L)'
;MAQLLPIYLDMLRIETPAGETPAGASQRGPAGAINSADQRVGGAPLGHPGAIWSQSHSLSNPFAALGLFGEDLAQSLQSTPSAQSRKEAHSSSAPALIDSHTILRVLWRSDSRIHEFTNNPQSELCQLLKHMMVYFPFGRDLVKTPNPKTSSIYQDMNSAVCELIALFIAAQSPANAPPAPSQVSGKLSKLRKDVQLWAQFNLDYILTQLGAGPLGPPRSTTPQKRRASAYPDDSSENRPASPLFEPKNFLAVLPAIWRLQKSLGPAESKALWEGLLTYYHAHNARSPAKHVALGYLARLFEIQTYTAASPTSALASGSSLGEFNVLPLASLEKWLLSLPKLLWELKTGHSTSSSTIVRVLTLALKRYTPHLSPGFSSQLQLTLVPFFYIEMPNRGAMFGPFVSLSGELQRAVVDLLHYCPDLEPRTLAALNVCLKEKSTVILADVYSYIHDSLGLPLAVEKPTSA
;
A
#
# COMPACT_ATOMS: atom_id res chain seq x y z
N MET A 1 18.99 5.52 -6.46
CA MET A 1 18.60 4.15 -6.07
C MET A 1 19.07 3.77 -4.67
N ALA A 2 20.35 3.88 -4.33
CA ALA A 2 20.87 3.48 -2.99
C ALA A 2 20.16 4.15 -1.79
N GLN A 3 19.79 5.42 -1.88
CA GLN A 3 19.05 6.13 -0.83
C GLN A 3 17.57 5.70 -0.71
N LEU A 4 16.99 5.13 -1.77
CA LEU A 4 15.60 4.66 -1.78
C LEU A 4 15.49 3.18 -1.40
N LEU A 5 16.60 2.45 -1.37
CA LEU A 5 16.62 1.01 -1.10
C LEU A 5 16.15 0.67 0.32
N PRO A 6 16.56 1.38 1.40
CA PRO A 6 16.00 1.14 2.72
C PRO A 6 14.49 1.37 2.77
N ILE A 7 14.01 2.41 2.09
CA ILE A 7 12.57 2.74 2.03
C ILE A 7 11.80 1.68 1.24
N TYR A 8 12.39 1.16 0.15
CA TYR A 8 11.81 0.06 -0.62
C TYR A 8 11.76 -1.24 0.17
N LEU A 9 12.82 -1.57 0.91
CA LEU A 9 12.85 -2.74 1.79
C LEU A 9 11.84 -2.59 2.94
N ASP A 10 11.66 -1.37 3.46
CA ASP A 10 10.62 -1.05 4.43
C ASP A 10 9.20 -1.13 3.84
N MET A 11 9.01 -0.75 2.57
CA MET A 11 7.72 -0.97 1.88
C MET A 11 7.38 -2.45 1.74
N LEU A 12 8.38 -3.32 1.60
CA LEU A 12 8.17 -4.77 1.59
C LEU A 12 7.94 -5.34 3.00
N ARG A 13 8.28 -4.58 4.05
CA ARG A 13 8.01 -4.89 5.47
C ARG A 13 6.71 -4.25 5.96
N ILE A 14 5.72 -4.01 5.11
CA ILE A 14 4.38 -3.69 5.61
C ILE A 14 3.90 -4.93 6.38
N GLU A 15 4.15 -4.93 7.68
CA GLU A 15 3.70 -5.95 8.59
C GLU A 15 2.17 -5.95 8.53
N THR A 16 1.58 -7.09 8.16
CA THR A 16 0.20 -7.33 8.55
C THR A 16 0.16 -7.16 10.06
N PRO A 17 -0.71 -6.30 10.62
CA PRO A 17 -0.78 -6.10 12.07
C PRO A 17 -0.88 -7.49 12.70
N ALA A 18 0.18 -7.90 13.42
CA ALA A 18 0.22 -9.19 14.09
C ALA A 18 -1.01 -9.23 14.96
N GLY A 19 -1.92 -10.18 14.70
CA GLY A 19 -3.30 -10.15 15.18
C GLY A 19 -3.37 -9.65 16.61
N GLU A 20 -3.75 -8.38 16.77
CA GLU A 20 -3.89 -7.77 18.09
C GLU A 20 -5.05 -8.50 18.75
N THR A 21 -4.71 -9.45 19.63
CA THR A 21 -5.69 -10.16 20.44
C THR A 21 -6.50 -9.09 21.16
N PRO A 22 -7.84 -9.03 20.98
CA PRO A 22 -8.64 -7.98 21.59
C PRO A 22 -8.44 -8.02 23.11
N ALA A 23 -7.85 -6.96 23.66
CA ALA A 23 -7.61 -6.83 25.07
C ALA A 23 -8.94 -6.79 25.83
N GLY A 24 -9.22 -7.86 26.58
CA GLY A 24 -9.97 -7.81 27.84
C GLY A 24 -11.49 -7.71 27.77
N ALA A 25 -12.15 -8.86 27.67
CA ALA A 25 -13.42 -9.06 28.38
C ALA A 25 -13.08 -9.35 29.86
N SER A 26 -13.17 -8.34 30.71
CA SER A 26 -12.96 -8.45 32.15
C SER A 26 -14.09 -9.26 32.80
N GLN A 27 -13.87 -10.54 33.06
CA GLN A 27 -14.68 -11.31 34.00
C GLN A 27 -14.15 -11.07 35.42
N ARG A 28 -14.96 -10.41 36.25
CA ARG A 28 -14.78 -10.41 37.72
C ARG A 28 -15.26 -11.73 38.29
N GLY A 29 -14.36 -12.48 38.91
CA GLY A 29 -14.65 -13.63 39.78
C GLY A 29 -13.66 -13.66 40.96
N PRO A 30 -14.08 -14.11 42.16
CA PRO A 30 -13.43 -13.74 43.41
C PRO A 30 -12.25 -14.63 43.80
N ALA A 31 -11.43 -14.06 44.69
CA ALA A 31 -10.22 -14.62 45.26
C ALA A 31 -10.43 -15.96 45.98
N GLY A 32 -9.54 -16.91 45.70
CA GLY A 32 -9.31 -18.11 46.48
C GLY A 32 -7.80 -18.35 46.57
N ALA A 33 -7.25 -18.26 47.78
CA ALA A 33 -5.89 -18.67 48.11
C ALA A 33 -5.74 -20.20 48.00
N ILE A 34 -4.51 -20.68 47.78
CA ILE A 34 -3.84 -21.79 48.51
C ILE A 34 -2.54 -22.23 47.76
N ASN A 35 -1.46 -22.22 48.55
CA ASN A 35 -0.24 -23.04 48.62
C ASN A 35 0.71 -23.32 47.44
N SER A 36 1.96 -22.98 47.78
CA SER A 36 3.25 -23.56 47.43
C SER A 36 3.29 -25.09 47.26
N ALA A 37 4.04 -25.55 46.25
CA ALA A 37 4.89 -26.74 46.35
C ALA A 37 5.98 -26.71 45.27
N ASP A 38 7.19 -27.06 45.72
CA ASP A 38 8.39 -27.38 44.95
C ASP A 38 8.13 -28.30 43.75
N GLN A 39 8.87 -28.08 42.65
CA GLN A 39 9.60 -29.17 42.00
C GLN A 39 10.71 -28.65 41.06
N ARG A 40 11.94 -29.00 41.44
CA ARG A 40 13.14 -29.00 40.59
C ARG A 40 13.11 -30.22 39.66
N VAL A 41 13.23 -30.01 38.35
CA VAL A 41 13.83 -30.92 37.36
C VAL A 41 14.29 -30.00 36.21
N GLY A 42 15.57 -29.83 35.90
CA GLY A 42 16.47 -30.81 35.31
C GLY A 42 16.88 -30.26 33.93
N GLY A 43 18.08 -29.67 33.87
CA GLY A 43 18.60 -29.05 32.66
C GLY A 43 19.06 -30.07 31.62
N ALA A 44 18.79 -29.79 30.35
CA ALA A 44 19.39 -30.44 29.20
C ALA A 44 19.94 -29.37 28.23
N PRO A 45 21.12 -29.57 27.62
CA PRO A 45 21.82 -28.54 26.86
C PRO A 45 21.25 -28.35 25.46
N LEU A 46 21.20 -27.08 25.03
CA LEU A 46 20.86 -26.64 23.68
C LEU A 46 21.97 -27.06 22.70
N GLY A 47 21.62 -27.95 21.77
CA GLY A 47 22.43 -28.25 20.59
C GLY A 47 22.17 -27.22 19.48
N HIS A 48 23.25 -26.66 18.93
CA HIS A 48 23.25 -25.84 17.72
C HIS A 48 22.85 -26.66 16.48
N PRO A 49 21.92 -26.20 15.62
CA PRO A 49 21.76 -26.73 14.28
C PRO A 49 22.44 -25.78 13.28
N GLY A 50 23.71 -26.06 12.99
CA GLY A 50 24.42 -25.50 11.85
C GLY A 50 24.99 -26.65 11.01
N ALA A 51 24.78 -26.58 9.69
CA ALA A 51 25.34 -27.44 8.64
C ALA A 51 24.60 -28.75 8.32
N ILE A 52 23.49 -28.67 7.56
CA ILE A 52 23.09 -29.72 6.60
C ILE A 52 22.46 -29.06 5.37
N TRP A 53 23.26 -28.47 4.48
CA TRP A 53 22.90 -28.20 3.07
C TRP A 53 24.18 -28.16 2.24
N SER A 54 24.76 -29.33 1.95
CA SER A 54 25.77 -29.47 0.89
C SER A 54 25.62 -30.82 0.19
N GLN A 55 24.63 -30.92 -0.69
CA GLN A 55 24.65 -31.77 -1.89
C GLN A 55 23.32 -31.58 -2.63
N SER A 56 23.35 -30.79 -3.70
CA SER A 56 22.31 -30.83 -4.73
C SER A 56 22.97 -30.67 -6.09
N HIS A 57 22.63 -31.61 -6.98
CA HIS A 57 23.16 -31.76 -8.32
C HIS A 57 23.10 -30.47 -9.15
N SER A 58 24.14 -30.28 -9.97
CA SER A 58 24.23 -29.24 -11.00
C SER A 58 23.08 -29.38 -12.01
N LEU A 59 22.07 -28.53 -11.91
CA LEU A 59 21.16 -28.20 -13.01
C LEU A 59 21.80 -27.02 -13.75
N SER A 60 22.34 -27.27 -14.94
CA SER A 60 23.15 -26.30 -15.69
C SER A 60 22.36 -25.13 -16.28
N ASN A 61 21.02 -25.19 -16.31
CA ASN A 61 20.19 -24.06 -16.71
C ASN A 61 18.75 -24.17 -16.17
N PRO A 62 18.40 -23.49 -15.06
CA PRO A 62 17.03 -23.50 -14.52
C PRO A 62 15.99 -22.85 -15.45
N PHE A 63 16.41 -22.10 -16.47
CA PHE A 63 15.51 -21.42 -17.42
C PHE A 63 15.13 -22.26 -18.64
N ALA A 64 15.98 -23.21 -19.06
CA ALA A 64 15.58 -24.22 -20.05
C ALA A 64 14.41 -25.07 -19.54
N ALA A 65 14.39 -25.35 -18.23
CA ALA A 65 13.26 -25.99 -17.57
C ALA A 65 12.01 -25.11 -17.55
N LEU A 66 12.13 -23.78 -17.52
CA LEU A 66 11.00 -22.85 -17.57
C LEU A 66 10.36 -22.76 -18.97
N GLY A 67 11.13 -22.89 -20.03
CA GLY A 67 10.61 -23.01 -21.40
C GLY A 67 9.77 -24.28 -21.58
N LEU A 68 10.31 -25.43 -21.15
CA LEU A 68 9.60 -26.71 -21.14
C LEU A 68 8.38 -26.67 -20.22
N PHE A 69 8.49 -26.03 -19.05
CA PHE A 69 7.36 -25.86 -18.13
C PHE A 69 6.28 -24.93 -18.67
N GLY A 70 6.65 -23.90 -19.45
CA GLY A 70 5.69 -23.05 -20.15
C GLY A 70 4.90 -23.81 -21.22
N GLU A 71 5.54 -24.76 -21.89
CA GLU A 71 4.87 -25.68 -22.82
C GLU A 71 4.01 -26.72 -22.11
N ASP A 72 4.47 -27.32 -21.01
CA ASP A 72 3.68 -28.23 -20.17
C ASP A 72 2.49 -27.52 -19.52
N LEU A 73 2.66 -26.26 -19.12
CA LEU A 73 1.59 -25.40 -18.64
C LEU A 73 0.59 -25.08 -19.76
N ALA A 74 1.08 -24.72 -20.94
CA ALA A 74 0.24 -24.49 -22.10
C ALA A 74 -0.56 -25.74 -22.47
N GLN A 75 0.06 -26.92 -22.44
CA GLN A 75 -0.59 -28.20 -22.67
C GLN A 75 -1.57 -28.57 -21.55
N SER A 76 -1.24 -28.31 -20.28
CA SER A 76 -2.14 -28.52 -19.14
C SER A 76 -3.38 -27.63 -19.23
N LEU A 77 -3.22 -26.37 -19.65
CA LEU A 77 -4.32 -25.41 -19.86
C LEU A 77 -5.12 -25.67 -21.15
N GLN A 78 -4.50 -26.22 -22.21
CA GLN A 78 -5.14 -26.51 -23.50
C GLN A 78 -5.74 -27.91 -23.61
N SER A 79 -5.26 -28.88 -22.81
CA SER A 79 -5.87 -30.20 -22.73
C SER A 79 -7.31 -30.01 -22.28
N THR A 80 -8.27 -30.40 -23.13
CA THR A 80 -9.70 -30.20 -22.91
C THR A 80 -10.29 -31.51 -22.42
N PRO A 81 -10.48 -31.70 -21.10
CA PRO A 81 -11.23 -32.84 -20.60
C PRO A 81 -12.73 -32.55 -20.79
N SER A 82 -13.52 -33.62 -20.80
CA SER A 82 -14.98 -33.55 -20.69
C SER A 82 -15.39 -32.65 -19.51
N ALA A 83 -16.57 -32.03 -19.58
CA ALA A 83 -17.02 -31.02 -18.61
C ALA A 83 -17.00 -31.48 -17.13
N GLN A 84 -17.02 -32.81 -16.89
CA GLN A 84 -16.89 -33.42 -15.57
C GLN A 84 -15.42 -33.48 -15.09
N SER A 85 -14.47 -33.82 -15.96
CA SER A 85 -13.04 -33.98 -15.64
C SER A 85 -12.31 -32.62 -15.47
N ARG A 86 -12.85 -31.53 -16.02
CA ARG A 86 -12.32 -30.16 -15.78
C ARG A 86 -12.30 -29.75 -14.31
N LYS A 87 -13.28 -30.18 -13.51
CA LYS A 87 -13.36 -29.77 -12.09
C LYS A 87 -12.24 -30.37 -11.25
N GLU A 88 -11.80 -31.57 -11.56
CA GLU A 88 -10.76 -32.28 -10.80
C GLU A 88 -9.36 -31.90 -11.29
N ALA A 89 -9.14 -31.81 -12.61
CA ALA A 89 -7.84 -31.48 -13.20
C ALA A 89 -7.31 -30.10 -12.75
N HIS A 90 -8.17 -29.07 -12.75
CA HIS A 90 -7.78 -27.72 -12.34
C HIS A 90 -7.39 -27.59 -10.85
N SER A 91 -7.90 -28.49 -9.99
CA SER A 91 -7.54 -28.47 -8.56
C SER A 91 -6.15 -29.05 -8.30
N SER A 92 -5.68 -29.98 -9.15
CA SER A 92 -4.42 -30.69 -8.97
C SER A 92 -3.19 -29.93 -9.49
N SER A 93 -3.34 -29.11 -10.55
CA SER A 93 -2.21 -28.40 -11.17
C SER A 93 -1.93 -27.01 -10.60
N ALA A 94 -2.86 -26.44 -9.82
CA ALA A 94 -2.72 -25.11 -9.24
C ALA A 94 -1.50 -24.93 -8.31
N PRO A 95 -1.12 -25.88 -7.44
CA PRO A 95 0.06 -25.72 -6.58
C PRO A 95 1.37 -25.61 -7.36
N ALA A 96 1.58 -26.47 -8.36
CA ALA A 96 2.78 -26.44 -9.20
C ALA A 96 2.90 -25.12 -9.99
N LEU A 97 1.76 -24.54 -10.37
CA LEU A 97 1.70 -23.21 -10.95
C LEU A 97 2.12 -22.11 -9.99
N ILE A 98 1.63 -22.14 -8.75
CA ILE A 98 2.02 -21.17 -7.73
C ILE A 98 3.51 -21.26 -7.41
N ASP A 99 4.05 -22.47 -7.32
CA ASP A 99 5.46 -22.70 -7.01
C ASP A 99 6.36 -22.17 -8.14
N SER A 100 6.03 -22.49 -9.40
CA SER A 100 6.77 -21.98 -10.56
C SER A 100 6.70 -20.45 -10.67
N HIS A 101 5.54 -19.84 -10.42
CA HIS A 101 5.39 -18.39 -10.33
C HIS A 101 6.23 -17.76 -9.22
N THR A 102 6.29 -18.41 -8.06
CA THR A 102 7.07 -17.93 -6.92
C THR A 102 8.57 -18.00 -7.21
N ILE A 103 9.03 -19.10 -7.81
CA ILE A 103 10.42 -19.27 -8.26
C ILE A 103 10.77 -18.20 -9.29
N LEU A 104 9.92 -17.97 -10.29
CA LEU A 104 10.10 -16.92 -11.29
C LEU A 104 10.18 -15.52 -10.66
N ARG A 105 9.33 -15.21 -9.67
CA ARG A 105 9.37 -13.92 -8.93
C ARG A 105 10.68 -13.77 -8.18
N VAL A 106 11.13 -14.81 -7.48
CA VAL A 106 12.39 -14.79 -6.72
C VAL A 106 13.59 -14.63 -7.66
N LEU A 107 13.65 -15.43 -8.72
CA LEU A 107 14.70 -15.34 -9.74
C LEU A 107 14.73 -13.94 -10.36
N TRP A 108 13.57 -13.38 -10.71
CA TRP A 108 13.53 -12.05 -11.33
C TRP A 108 13.86 -10.91 -10.36
N ARG A 109 13.47 -11.01 -9.09
CA ARG A 109 13.87 -10.05 -8.05
C ARG A 109 15.36 -10.08 -7.76
N SER A 110 16.05 -11.19 -8.05
CA SER A 110 17.50 -11.33 -7.88
C SER A 110 18.33 -10.72 -9.03
N ASP A 111 17.68 -9.94 -9.91
CA ASP A 111 18.10 -9.06 -11.03
C ASP A 111 19.61 -8.90 -11.35
N SER A 112 20.50 -8.89 -10.35
CA SER A 112 21.95 -8.77 -10.55
C SER A 112 22.60 -9.94 -11.34
N ARG A 113 22.00 -11.14 -11.36
CA ARG A 113 22.67 -12.34 -11.92
C ARG A 113 21.91 -13.05 -13.04
N ILE A 114 20.72 -12.59 -13.41
CA ILE A 114 19.90 -13.28 -14.44
C ILE A 114 20.61 -13.28 -15.80
N HIS A 115 21.39 -12.23 -16.07
CA HIS A 115 22.24 -12.12 -17.25
C HIS A 115 23.33 -13.21 -17.31
N GLU A 116 23.71 -13.84 -16.19
CA GLU A 116 24.72 -14.90 -16.16
C GLU A 116 24.15 -16.26 -16.61
N PHE A 117 22.85 -16.48 -16.47
CA PHE A 117 22.23 -17.80 -16.70
C PHE A 117 21.57 -17.96 -18.07
N THR A 118 21.28 -16.86 -18.77
CA THR A 118 20.58 -16.90 -20.05
C THR A 118 21.12 -15.87 -21.02
N ASN A 119 21.27 -16.26 -22.28
CA ASN A 119 21.73 -15.36 -23.34
C ASN A 119 20.67 -14.29 -23.70
N ASN A 120 19.40 -14.49 -23.32
CA ASN A 120 18.31 -13.53 -23.54
C ASN A 120 17.11 -13.72 -22.58
N PRO A 121 17.24 -13.36 -21.29
CA PRO A 121 16.16 -13.55 -20.30
C PRO A 121 14.89 -12.78 -20.65
N GLN A 122 15.03 -11.69 -21.42
CA GLN A 122 13.91 -10.85 -21.82
C GLN A 122 13.01 -11.53 -22.86
N SER A 123 13.57 -12.33 -23.78
CA SER A 123 12.75 -13.02 -24.79
C SER A 123 11.92 -14.14 -24.18
N GLU A 124 12.50 -14.90 -23.22
CA GLU A 124 11.81 -15.98 -22.54
C GLU A 124 10.68 -15.45 -21.64
N LEU A 125 10.95 -14.43 -20.83
CA LEU A 125 9.91 -13.78 -20.02
C LEU A 125 8.82 -13.16 -20.90
N CYS A 126 9.18 -12.57 -22.05
CA CYS A 126 8.20 -12.07 -23.01
C CYS A 126 7.28 -13.18 -23.53
N GLN A 127 7.84 -14.34 -23.89
CA GLN A 127 7.05 -15.48 -24.38
C GLN A 127 6.13 -16.04 -23.28
N LEU A 128 6.63 -16.12 -22.05
CA LEU A 128 5.83 -16.53 -20.90
C LEU A 128 4.67 -15.56 -20.64
N LEU A 129 4.95 -14.25 -20.62
CA LEU A 129 3.94 -13.22 -20.45
C LEU A 129 2.91 -13.26 -21.58
N LYS A 130 3.34 -13.47 -22.84
CA LYS A 130 2.42 -13.67 -23.97
C LYS A 130 1.43 -14.79 -23.71
N HIS A 131 1.90 -15.90 -23.16
CA HIS A 131 1.05 -17.03 -22.84
C HIS A 131 0.08 -16.70 -21.69
N MET A 132 0.57 -16.12 -20.60
CA MET A 132 -0.23 -15.77 -19.42
C MET A 132 -1.31 -14.72 -19.74
N MET A 133 -1.01 -13.76 -20.61
CA MET A 133 -1.93 -12.68 -20.98
C MET A 133 -3.19 -13.15 -21.70
N VAL A 134 -3.21 -14.36 -22.26
CA VAL A 134 -4.41 -14.96 -22.85
C VAL A 134 -5.48 -15.25 -21.79
N TYR A 135 -5.05 -15.58 -20.57
CA TYR A 135 -5.92 -15.99 -19.47
C TYR A 135 -6.12 -14.90 -18.41
N PHE A 136 -5.39 -13.79 -18.52
CA PHE A 136 -5.44 -12.71 -17.54
C PHE A 136 -6.65 -11.77 -17.78
N PRO A 137 -7.41 -11.37 -16.75
CA PRO A 137 -7.31 -11.86 -15.36
C PRO A 137 -7.89 -13.27 -15.21
N PHE A 138 -7.19 -14.11 -14.46
CA PHE A 138 -7.61 -15.48 -14.17
C PHE A 138 -8.95 -15.48 -13.44
N GLY A 139 -9.83 -16.39 -13.84
CA GLY A 139 -11.16 -16.58 -13.26
C GLY A 139 -12.27 -15.70 -13.86
N ARG A 140 -11.97 -14.85 -14.86
CA ARG A 140 -12.96 -13.96 -15.49
C ARG A 140 -14.16 -14.69 -16.10
N ASP A 141 -13.92 -15.83 -16.74
CA ASP A 141 -14.95 -16.58 -17.48
C ASP A 141 -15.67 -17.65 -16.64
N LEU A 142 -15.38 -17.71 -15.33
CA LEU A 142 -16.05 -18.63 -14.44
C LEU A 142 -17.43 -18.05 -14.06
N VAL A 143 -18.42 -18.34 -14.92
CA VAL A 143 -19.83 -17.91 -14.78
C VAL A 143 -20.51 -18.46 -13.51
N LYS A 144 -19.86 -19.32 -12.73
CA LYS A 144 -20.40 -19.91 -11.50
C LYS A 144 -19.61 -19.46 -10.28
N THR A 145 -20.32 -19.19 -9.19
CA THR A 145 -19.76 -18.81 -7.88
C THR A 145 -18.51 -19.63 -7.55
N PRO A 146 -17.31 -19.07 -7.73
CA PRO A 146 -16.08 -19.82 -7.53
C PRO A 146 -15.98 -20.20 -6.06
N ASN A 147 -15.45 -21.39 -5.78
CA ASN A 147 -15.08 -21.77 -4.43
C ASN A 147 -14.10 -20.71 -3.88
N PRO A 148 -14.26 -20.22 -2.64
CA PRO A 148 -13.37 -19.20 -2.06
C PRO A 148 -11.88 -19.57 -2.16
N LYS A 149 -11.54 -20.87 -2.04
CA LYS A 149 -10.16 -21.34 -2.23
C LYS A 149 -9.64 -21.09 -3.64
N THR A 150 -10.45 -21.40 -4.65
CA THR A 150 -10.10 -21.19 -6.06
C THR A 150 -10.02 -19.70 -6.38
N SER A 151 -10.91 -18.88 -5.81
CA SER A 151 -10.86 -17.42 -5.93
C SER A 151 -9.55 -16.85 -5.39
N SER A 152 -9.08 -17.32 -4.23
CA SER A 152 -7.79 -16.92 -3.66
C SER A 152 -6.63 -17.28 -4.59
N ILE A 153 -6.61 -18.50 -5.13
CA ILE A 153 -5.58 -18.94 -6.08
C ILE A 153 -5.52 -18.03 -7.31
N TYR A 154 -6.67 -17.70 -7.91
CA TYR A 154 -6.70 -16.80 -9.06
C TYR A 154 -6.22 -15.40 -8.71
N GLN A 155 -6.54 -14.90 -7.53
CA GLN A 155 -6.03 -13.60 -7.04
C GLN A 155 -4.51 -13.62 -6.85
N ASP A 156 -3.95 -14.71 -6.31
CA ASP A 156 -2.50 -14.87 -6.17
C ASP A 156 -1.81 -14.91 -7.54
N MET A 157 -2.36 -15.66 -8.49
CA MET A 157 -1.88 -15.71 -9.88
C MET A 157 -1.96 -14.36 -10.57
N ASN A 158 -3.08 -13.64 -10.42
CA ASN A 158 -3.25 -12.30 -10.98
C ASN A 158 -2.23 -11.32 -10.40
N SER A 159 -2.02 -11.33 -9.08
CA SER A 159 -0.99 -10.52 -8.41
C SER A 159 0.42 -10.84 -8.91
N ALA A 160 0.72 -12.12 -9.13
CA ALA A 160 2.01 -12.54 -9.67
C ALA A 160 2.24 -12.02 -11.11
N VAL A 161 1.21 -12.11 -11.97
CA VAL A 161 1.28 -11.57 -13.34
C VAL A 161 1.42 -10.05 -13.33
N CYS A 162 0.70 -9.34 -12.45
CA CYS A 162 0.90 -7.90 -12.24
C CYS A 162 2.34 -7.54 -11.92
N GLU A 163 2.96 -8.26 -10.98
CA GLU A 163 4.35 -7.98 -10.64
C GLU A 163 5.30 -8.30 -11.80
N LEU A 164 5.14 -9.44 -12.48
CA LEU A 164 6.00 -9.81 -13.62
C LEU A 164 5.93 -8.78 -14.75
N ILE A 165 4.73 -8.29 -15.07
CA ILE A 165 4.55 -7.23 -16.08
C ILE A 165 5.24 -5.94 -15.63
N ALA A 166 5.03 -5.53 -14.39
CA ALA A 166 5.63 -4.31 -13.87
C ALA A 166 7.17 -4.39 -13.78
N LEU A 167 7.71 -5.57 -13.46
CA LEU A 167 9.15 -5.88 -13.53
C LEU A 167 9.66 -5.78 -14.97
N PHE A 168 8.94 -6.36 -15.92
CA PHE A 168 9.31 -6.34 -17.34
C PHE A 168 9.33 -4.91 -17.89
N ILE A 169 8.31 -4.10 -17.59
CA ILE A 169 8.24 -2.69 -18.01
C ILE A 169 9.42 -1.90 -17.44
N ALA A 170 9.74 -2.09 -16.16
CA ALA A 170 10.87 -1.41 -15.52
C ALA A 170 12.21 -1.78 -16.17
N ALA A 171 12.39 -3.05 -16.56
CA ALA A 171 13.59 -3.52 -17.26
C ALA A 171 13.73 -2.94 -18.68
N GLN A 172 12.61 -2.58 -19.32
CA GLN A 172 12.59 -1.96 -20.66
C GLN A 172 12.76 -0.43 -20.64
N SER A 173 12.86 0.19 -19.47
CA SER A 173 13.01 1.64 -19.34
C SER A 173 14.32 2.12 -19.99
N PRO A 174 14.30 3.19 -20.81
CA PRO A 174 15.48 3.69 -21.51
C PRO A 174 16.60 4.12 -20.56
N ALA A 175 16.28 4.46 -19.31
CA ALA A 175 17.27 4.78 -18.28
C ALA A 175 18.25 3.62 -17.99
N ASN A 176 17.86 2.39 -18.32
CA ASN A 176 18.68 1.18 -18.13
C ASN A 176 19.28 0.67 -19.45
N ALA A 177 18.91 1.24 -20.60
CA ALA A 177 19.37 0.75 -21.89
C ALA A 177 20.79 1.30 -22.18
N PRO A 178 21.79 0.45 -22.49
CA PRO A 178 23.05 0.93 -23.02
C PRO A 178 22.80 1.67 -24.36
N PRO A 179 23.65 2.65 -24.71
CA PRO A 179 23.50 3.40 -25.97
C PRO A 179 23.53 2.42 -27.15
N ALA A 180 22.37 2.22 -27.78
CA ALA A 180 22.19 1.16 -28.77
C ALA A 180 22.80 1.53 -30.14
N PRO A 181 23.49 0.60 -30.82
CA PRO A 181 23.93 0.80 -32.20
C PRO A 181 22.73 0.85 -33.15
N SER A 182 22.80 1.73 -34.16
CA SER A 182 21.68 2.27 -34.96
C SER A 182 20.88 1.29 -35.85
N GLN A 183 21.05 -0.03 -35.74
CA GLN A 183 20.56 -0.99 -36.76
C GLN A 183 19.51 -2.05 -36.33
N VAL A 184 19.00 -2.06 -35.08
CA VAL A 184 18.08 -3.13 -34.59
C VAL A 184 16.61 -2.68 -34.42
N SER A 185 16.08 -1.79 -35.26
CA SER A 185 14.81 -1.09 -34.95
C SER A 185 13.51 -1.91 -35.09
N GLY A 186 13.47 -2.93 -35.96
CA GLY A 186 12.21 -3.59 -36.36
C GLY A 186 11.55 -4.42 -35.25
N LYS A 187 12.25 -5.42 -34.70
CA LYS A 187 11.67 -6.37 -33.72
C LYS A 187 11.33 -5.71 -32.38
N LEU A 188 12.15 -4.75 -31.93
CA LEU A 188 11.94 -4.01 -30.69
C LEU A 188 10.67 -3.15 -30.73
N SER A 189 10.32 -2.61 -31.90
CA SER A 189 9.09 -1.80 -32.05
C SER A 189 7.82 -2.60 -31.80
N LYS A 190 7.75 -3.86 -32.29
CA LYS A 190 6.61 -4.76 -32.05
C LYS A 190 6.51 -5.16 -30.58
N LEU A 191 7.65 -5.53 -29.98
CA LEU A 191 7.70 -5.89 -28.57
C LEU A 191 7.23 -4.73 -27.68
N ARG A 192 7.67 -3.50 -27.95
CA ARG A 192 7.24 -2.31 -27.21
C ARG A 192 5.71 -2.10 -27.27
N LYS A 193 5.08 -2.37 -28.43
CA LYS A 193 3.62 -2.28 -28.57
C LYS A 193 2.90 -3.34 -27.73
N ASP A 194 3.37 -4.59 -27.77
CA ASP A 194 2.81 -5.68 -26.95
C ASP A 194 2.91 -5.33 -25.45
N VAL A 195 4.05 -4.80 -25.00
CA VAL A 195 4.30 -4.41 -23.61
C VAL A 195 3.39 -3.27 -23.16
N GLN A 196 3.22 -2.25 -24.00
CA GLN A 196 2.32 -1.13 -23.70
C GLN A 196 0.89 -1.62 -23.51
N LEU A 197 0.45 -2.56 -24.34
CA LEU A 197 -0.86 -3.17 -24.24
C LEU A 197 -1.01 -3.96 -22.93
N TRP A 198 0.01 -4.73 -22.53
CA TRP A 198 -0.01 -5.47 -21.26
C TRP A 198 0.01 -4.55 -20.05
N ALA A 199 0.78 -3.46 -20.11
CA ALA A 199 0.79 -2.43 -19.07
C ALA A 199 -0.62 -1.85 -18.88
N GLN A 200 -1.30 -1.54 -19.99
CA GLN A 200 -2.67 -1.02 -19.96
C GLN A 200 -3.65 -2.04 -19.37
N PHE A 201 -3.62 -3.30 -19.83
CA PHE A 201 -4.46 -4.35 -19.25
C PHE A 201 -4.22 -4.56 -17.76
N ASN A 202 -2.95 -4.47 -17.34
CA ASN A 202 -2.59 -4.60 -15.94
C ASN A 202 -3.12 -3.46 -15.10
N LEU A 203 -2.97 -2.23 -15.61
CA LEU A 203 -3.50 -1.03 -14.99
C LEU A 203 -5.03 -1.09 -14.88
N ASP A 204 -5.73 -1.47 -15.96
CA ASP A 204 -7.19 -1.57 -15.96
C ASP A 204 -7.69 -2.63 -14.95
N TYR A 205 -6.98 -3.75 -14.84
CA TYR A 205 -7.27 -4.76 -13.82
C TYR A 205 -7.12 -4.16 -12.41
N ILE A 206 -5.96 -3.55 -12.11
CA ILE A 206 -5.70 -2.94 -10.80
C ILE A 206 -6.74 -1.87 -10.48
N LEU A 207 -7.01 -0.94 -11.40
CA LEU A 207 -8.01 0.12 -11.20
C LEU A 207 -9.41 -0.43 -10.95
N THR A 208 -9.78 -1.51 -11.65
CA THR A 208 -11.06 -2.20 -11.41
C THR A 208 -11.12 -2.78 -9.99
N GLN A 209 -10.04 -3.43 -9.53
CA GLN A 209 -9.95 -4.00 -8.18
C GLN A 209 -9.84 -2.93 -7.07
N LEU A 210 -9.38 -1.73 -7.41
CA LEU A 210 -9.38 -0.55 -6.54
C LEU A 210 -10.72 0.18 -6.50
N GLY A 211 -11.68 -0.20 -7.36
CA GLY A 211 -13.00 0.45 -7.44
C GLY A 211 -13.06 1.71 -8.29
N ALA A 212 -11.99 2.06 -9.01
CA ALA A 212 -11.95 3.24 -9.91
C ALA A 212 -12.59 3.00 -11.28
N GLY A 213 -12.81 1.73 -11.64
CA GLY A 213 -13.19 1.33 -12.99
C GLY A 213 -12.02 1.39 -13.97
N PRO A 214 -12.11 0.75 -15.15
CA PRO A 214 -11.07 0.79 -16.15
C PRO A 214 -10.93 2.20 -16.72
N LEU A 215 -9.72 2.57 -17.12
CA LEU A 215 -9.53 3.70 -18.01
C LEU A 215 -10.15 3.26 -19.32
N GLY A 216 -11.35 3.74 -19.63
CA GLY A 216 -12.06 3.37 -20.86
C GLY A 216 -11.13 3.43 -22.07
N PRO A 217 -11.42 2.67 -23.15
CA PRO A 217 -10.48 2.51 -24.26
C PRO A 217 -9.91 3.86 -24.66
N PRO A 218 -8.58 4.00 -24.83
CA PRO A 218 -7.96 5.27 -25.18
C PRO A 218 -8.74 5.77 -26.38
N ARG A 219 -9.47 6.89 -26.20
CA ARG A 219 -10.53 7.33 -27.11
C ARG A 219 -9.96 7.33 -28.53
N SER A 220 -10.18 6.24 -29.26
CA SER A 220 -9.81 6.17 -30.66
C SER A 220 -10.78 7.14 -31.31
N THR A 221 -10.25 8.21 -31.86
CA THR A 221 -11.01 9.24 -32.58
C THR A 221 -11.74 8.70 -33.81
N THR A 222 -11.61 7.41 -34.12
CA THR A 222 -12.54 6.71 -35.00
C THR A 222 -13.90 6.59 -34.32
N PRO A 223 -14.98 7.19 -34.87
CA PRO A 223 -16.34 6.99 -34.40
C PRO A 223 -16.71 5.52 -34.66
N GLN A 224 -16.37 4.66 -33.70
CA GLN A 224 -16.78 3.29 -33.69
C GLN A 224 -18.28 3.32 -33.44
N LYS A 225 -19.01 3.25 -34.56
CA LYS A 225 -20.45 3.12 -34.70
C LYS A 225 -20.93 2.14 -33.63
N ARG A 226 -21.34 2.68 -32.48
CA ARG A 226 -21.98 1.95 -31.39
C ARG A 226 -23.21 1.34 -32.03
N ARG A 227 -23.11 0.08 -32.45
CA ARG A 227 -24.28 -0.77 -32.61
C ARG A 227 -24.91 -0.73 -31.23
N ALA A 228 -26.03 -0.02 -31.14
CA ALA A 228 -26.94 -0.09 -30.02
C ALA A 228 -27.24 -1.58 -29.82
N SER A 229 -26.53 -2.18 -28.87
CA SER A 229 -26.93 -3.44 -28.29
C SER A 229 -28.26 -3.15 -27.63
N ALA A 230 -29.33 -3.62 -28.26
CA ALA A 230 -30.71 -3.50 -27.81
C ALA A 230 -30.96 -4.37 -26.56
N TYR A 231 -30.13 -4.19 -25.54
CA TYR A 231 -30.43 -4.64 -24.20
C TYR A 231 -31.09 -3.48 -23.47
N PRO A 232 -32.28 -3.68 -22.87
CA PRO A 232 -32.96 -2.65 -22.12
C PRO A 232 -32.03 -2.11 -21.02
N ASP A 233 -32.04 -0.79 -20.93
CA ASP A 233 -31.48 0.03 -19.87
C ASP A 233 -32.20 -0.31 -18.55
N ASP A 234 -31.83 -1.43 -17.94
CA ASP A 234 -32.36 -1.87 -16.66
C ASP A 234 -31.51 -1.21 -15.56
N SER A 235 -32.04 -0.10 -15.06
CA SER A 235 -31.65 0.65 -13.84
C SER A 235 -30.84 -0.17 -12.83
N SER A 236 -29.51 -0.12 -12.97
CA SER A 236 -28.56 -0.95 -12.23
C SER A 236 -28.24 -0.41 -10.83
N GLU A 237 -29.24 -0.08 -10.00
CA GLU A 237 -29.03 0.29 -8.59
C GLU A 237 -28.58 -0.91 -7.72
N ASN A 238 -28.63 -2.14 -8.24
CA ASN A 238 -28.28 -3.35 -7.50
C ASN A 238 -27.04 -4.09 -8.05
N ARG A 239 -26.08 -3.39 -8.67
CA ARG A 239 -24.81 -4.04 -8.99
C ARG A 239 -24.09 -4.33 -7.65
N PRO A 240 -23.92 -5.60 -7.24
CA PRO A 240 -23.19 -5.91 -6.02
C PRO A 240 -21.82 -5.25 -6.14
N ALA A 241 -21.44 -4.47 -5.12
CA ALA A 241 -20.18 -3.74 -5.10
C ALA A 241 -19.07 -4.69 -5.58
N SER A 242 -18.45 -4.35 -6.72
CA SER A 242 -17.40 -5.18 -7.31
C SER A 242 -16.36 -5.52 -6.24
N PRO A 243 -15.80 -6.73 -6.26
CA PRO A 243 -14.90 -7.16 -5.20
C PRO A 243 -13.67 -6.24 -5.17
N LEU A 244 -13.57 -5.46 -4.09
CA LEU A 244 -12.34 -4.76 -3.71
C LEU A 244 -11.29 -5.81 -3.33
N PHE A 245 -10.01 -5.50 -3.54
CA PHE A 245 -8.92 -6.37 -3.06
C PHE A 245 -9.09 -6.71 -1.57
N GLU A 246 -9.02 -8.00 -1.22
CA GLU A 246 -8.71 -8.38 0.15
C GLU A 246 -7.35 -7.80 0.57
N PRO A 247 -7.12 -7.49 1.86
CA PRO A 247 -5.88 -6.87 2.32
C PRO A 247 -4.61 -7.60 1.86
N LYS A 248 -4.62 -8.94 1.91
CA LYS A 248 -3.51 -9.80 1.47
C LYS A 248 -3.20 -9.67 -0.03
N ASN A 249 -4.25 -9.53 -0.86
CA ASN A 249 -4.11 -9.41 -2.30
C ASN A 249 -3.64 -8.00 -2.67
N PHE A 250 -4.14 -6.99 -1.95
CA PHE A 250 -3.66 -5.63 -2.10
C PHE A 250 -2.16 -5.54 -1.78
N LEU A 251 -1.71 -6.13 -0.67
CA LEU A 251 -0.29 -6.26 -0.33
C LEU A 251 0.51 -6.92 -1.46
N ALA A 252 0.01 -8.03 -2.01
CA ALA A 252 0.69 -8.78 -3.07
C ALA A 252 0.89 -7.98 -4.36
N VAL A 253 0.03 -6.98 -4.63
CA VAL A 253 0.10 -6.13 -5.84
C VAL A 253 0.83 -4.80 -5.61
N LEU A 254 1.11 -4.39 -4.37
CA LEU A 254 1.83 -3.14 -4.08
C LEU A 254 3.16 -2.97 -4.84
N PRO A 255 4.01 -4.01 -4.99
CA PRO A 255 5.24 -3.88 -5.79
C PRO A 255 4.96 -3.55 -7.26
N ALA A 256 3.87 -4.08 -7.83
CA ALA A 256 3.44 -3.80 -9.18
C ALA A 256 2.93 -2.36 -9.31
N ILE A 257 2.05 -1.92 -8.38
CA ILE A 257 1.53 -0.55 -8.32
C ILE A 257 2.68 0.45 -8.25
N TRP A 258 3.65 0.25 -7.36
CA TRP A 258 4.81 1.14 -7.20
C TRP A 258 5.60 1.28 -8.51
N ARG A 259 5.88 0.16 -9.17
CA ARG A 259 6.62 0.14 -10.44
C ARG A 259 5.83 0.81 -11.56
N LEU A 260 4.55 0.47 -11.70
CA LEU A 260 3.66 1.08 -12.67
C LEU A 260 3.58 2.60 -12.46
N GLN A 261 3.42 3.07 -11.23
CA GLN A 261 3.40 4.51 -10.92
C GLN A 261 4.63 5.26 -11.46
N LYS A 262 5.80 4.60 -11.50
CA LYS A 262 7.06 5.18 -12.01
C LYS A 262 7.26 5.04 -13.51
N SER A 263 6.60 4.08 -14.15
CA SER A 263 6.79 3.76 -15.57
C SER A 263 5.65 4.27 -16.45
N LEU A 264 4.51 4.60 -15.87
CA LEU A 264 3.33 5.10 -16.55
C LEU A 264 3.41 6.61 -16.83
N GLY A 265 2.62 7.08 -17.79
CA GLY A 265 2.44 8.50 -18.07
C GLY A 265 1.69 9.23 -16.94
N PRO A 266 1.67 10.58 -16.96
CA PRO A 266 1.04 11.37 -15.91
C PRO A 266 -0.46 11.09 -15.73
N ALA A 267 -1.18 10.80 -16.82
CA ALA A 267 -2.62 10.54 -16.77
C ALA A 267 -2.93 9.20 -16.08
N GLU A 268 -2.20 8.15 -16.45
CA GLU A 268 -2.32 6.81 -15.88
C GLU A 268 -1.84 6.78 -14.42
N SER A 269 -0.74 7.47 -14.11
CA SER A 269 -0.22 7.65 -12.75
C SER A 269 -1.23 8.39 -11.85
N LYS A 270 -1.88 9.43 -12.38
CA LYS A 270 -2.99 10.12 -11.71
C LYS A 270 -4.18 9.19 -11.47
N ALA A 271 -4.59 8.41 -12.46
CA ALA A 271 -5.70 7.47 -12.31
C ALA A 271 -5.40 6.39 -11.27
N LEU A 272 -4.17 5.87 -11.25
CA LEU A 272 -3.73 4.89 -10.26
C LEU A 272 -3.77 5.47 -8.84
N TRP A 273 -3.34 6.72 -8.66
CA TRP A 273 -3.48 7.44 -7.39
C TRP A 273 -4.93 7.60 -6.96
N GLU A 274 -5.80 8.06 -7.88
CA GLU A 274 -7.23 8.24 -7.58
C GLU A 274 -7.90 6.90 -7.24
N GLY A 275 -7.50 5.81 -7.88
CA GLY A 275 -7.94 4.46 -7.53
C GLY A 275 -7.46 4.03 -6.15
N LEU A 276 -6.21 4.30 -5.78
CA LEU A 276 -5.70 4.01 -4.43
C LEU A 276 -6.48 4.77 -3.35
N LEU A 277 -6.79 6.05 -3.59
CA LEU A 277 -7.62 6.84 -2.68
C LEU A 277 -9.06 6.32 -2.63
N THR A 278 -9.63 5.90 -3.76
CA THR A 278 -10.96 5.29 -3.83
C THR A 278 -11.01 4.01 -2.99
N TYR A 279 -10.02 3.13 -3.16
CA TYR A 279 -9.86 1.92 -2.35
C TYR A 279 -9.74 2.26 -0.85
N TYR A 280 -8.89 3.22 -0.49
CA TYR A 280 -8.72 3.66 0.90
C TYR A 280 -10.02 4.21 1.52
N HIS A 281 -10.77 5.03 0.79
CA HIS A 281 -12.00 5.65 1.28
C HIS A 281 -13.19 4.69 1.31
N ALA A 282 -13.21 3.65 0.46
CA ALA A 282 -14.25 2.63 0.45
C ALA A 282 -14.26 1.77 1.73
N HIS A 283 -13.18 1.79 2.49
CA HIS A 283 -12.98 0.96 3.67
C HIS A 283 -13.26 1.69 4.99
N ASN A 284 -13.80 0.96 5.96
CA ASN A 284 -14.05 1.48 7.31
C ASN A 284 -12.73 1.69 8.09
N ALA A 285 -12.77 2.59 9.09
CA ALA A 285 -11.61 3.01 9.88
C ALA A 285 -10.80 1.86 10.49
N ARG A 286 -11.45 0.75 10.86
CA ARG A 286 -10.88 -0.38 11.58
C ARG A 286 -10.56 -1.57 10.67
N SER A 287 -10.76 -1.43 9.37
CA SER A 287 -10.57 -2.53 8.44
C SER A 287 -9.09 -2.73 8.14
N PRO A 288 -8.58 -3.97 8.14
CA PRO A 288 -7.18 -4.25 7.80
C PRO A 288 -6.77 -3.67 6.44
N ALA A 289 -7.68 -3.69 5.45
CA ALA A 289 -7.45 -3.12 4.13
C ALA A 289 -7.14 -1.61 4.17
N LYS A 290 -7.87 -0.85 5.00
CA LYS A 290 -7.62 0.59 5.15
C LYS A 290 -6.27 0.87 5.78
N HIS A 291 -5.85 0.07 6.77
CA HIS A 291 -4.55 0.22 7.42
C HIS A 291 -3.39 -0.08 6.47
N VAL A 292 -3.51 -1.15 5.66
CA VAL A 292 -2.53 -1.45 4.62
C VAL A 292 -2.47 -0.31 3.58
N ALA A 293 -3.62 0.16 3.11
CA ALA A 293 -3.70 1.28 2.17
C ALA A 293 -3.10 2.57 2.75
N LEU A 294 -3.41 2.90 4.00
CA LEU A 294 -2.81 4.03 4.73
C LEU A 294 -1.29 3.91 4.78
N GLY A 295 -0.77 2.74 5.17
CA GLY A 295 0.67 2.50 5.24
C GLY A 295 1.36 2.69 3.88
N TYR A 296 0.77 2.16 2.81
CA TYR A 296 1.30 2.34 1.46
C TYR A 296 1.25 3.80 1.00
N LEU A 297 0.12 4.48 1.14
CA LEU A 297 -0.05 5.90 0.80
C LEU A 297 0.93 6.79 1.58
N ALA A 298 1.12 6.52 2.87
CA ALA A 298 2.09 7.20 3.72
C ALA A 298 3.52 7.04 3.18
N ARG A 299 3.91 5.83 2.78
CA ARG A 299 5.23 5.58 2.18
C ARG A 299 5.40 6.27 0.83
N LEU A 300 4.37 6.26 -0.03
CA LEU A 300 4.40 7.01 -1.29
C LEU A 300 4.66 8.50 -1.05
N PHE A 301 3.93 9.08 -0.09
CA PHE A 301 4.07 10.48 0.30
C PHE A 301 5.46 10.79 0.88
N GLU A 302 5.96 9.93 1.77
CA GLU A 302 7.29 10.05 2.35
C GLU A 302 8.37 10.07 1.27
N ILE A 303 8.37 9.09 0.36
CA ILE A 303 9.37 8.98 -0.69
C ILE A 303 9.40 10.27 -1.52
N GLN A 304 8.23 10.80 -1.86
CA GLN A 304 8.14 12.04 -2.64
C GLN A 304 8.66 13.26 -1.89
N THR A 305 8.34 13.35 -0.61
CA THR A 305 8.82 14.42 0.26
C THR A 305 10.35 14.37 0.39
N TYR A 306 10.95 13.19 0.49
CA TYR A 306 12.41 13.04 0.51
C TYR A 306 13.06 13.37 -0.83
N THR A 307 12.44 13.01 -1.96
CA THR A 307 12.98 13.36 -3.28
C THR A 307 12.86 14.85 -3.58
N ALA A 308 11.81 15.52 -3.12
CA ALA A 308 11.61 16.95 -3.32
C ALA A 308 12.59 17.81 -2.49
N ALA A 309 13.00 17.32 -1.32
CA ALA A 309 13.88 18.06 -0.40
C ALA A 309 15.36 18.08 -0.81
N SER A 310 15.78 17.36 -1.86
CA SER A 310 17.20 17.30 -2.26
C SER A 310 17.59 18.56 -3.04
N PRO A 311 18.42 19.47 -2.49
CA PRO A 311 18.80 20.72 -3.18
C PRO A 311 19.59 20.48 -4.47
N THR A 312 20.28 19.33 -4.57
CA THR A 312 21.00 18.92 -5.79
C THR A 312 20.08 18.64 -6.97
N SER A 313 18.81 18.25 -6.73
CA SER A 313 17.84 18.04 -7.81
C SER A 313 17.29 19.36 -8.37
N ALA A 314 17.30 20.44 -7.59
CA ALA A 314 16.84 21.75 -8.06
C ALA A 314 17.86 22.45 -9.00
N LEU A 315 19.15 22.15 -8.85
CA LEU A 315 20.22 22.81 -9.61
C LEU A 315 20.61 22.06 -10.91
N ALA A 316 20.41 20.75 -10.97
CA ALA A 316 20.92 19.91 -12.06
C ALA A 316 19.97 19.74 -13.25
N SER A 317 18.74 20.24 -13.17
CA SER A 317 17.76 20.07 -14.24
C SER A 317 17.03 21.38 -14.50
N GLY A 318 17.50 22.12 -15.51
CA GLY A 318 16.68 23.12 -16.20
C GLY A 318 15.47 22.49 -16.92
N SER A 319 15.36 21.16 -16.92
CA SER A 319 14.14 20.41 -17.15
C SER A 319 13.22 20.59 -15.94
N SER A 320 12.06 21.18 -16.18
CA SER A 320 11.04 21.47 -15.17
C SER A 320 10.90 20.31 -14.16
N LEU A 321 10.93 20.64 -12.88
CA LEU A 321 10.55 19.81 -11.73
C LEU A 321 9.16 19.14 -11.85
N GLY A 322 8.48 19.27 -12.99
CA GLY A 322 7.14 18.77 -13.27
C GLY A 322 7.05 17.29 -13.63
N GLU A 323 8.14 16.59 -13.98
CA GLU A 323 8.03 15.19 -14.42
C GLU A 323 7.93 14.16 -13.28
N PHE A 324 8.36 14.52 -12.06
CA PHE A 324 8.30 13.61 -10.90
C PHE A 324 7.18 13.92 -9.91
N ASN A 325 6.23 14.79 -10.25
CA ASN A 325 5.01 14.98 -9.46
C ASN A 325 4.06 13.80 -9.67
N VAL A 326 4.39 12.72 -9.00
CA VAL A 326 3.66 11.46 -9.02
C VAL A 326 2.28 11.61 -8.33
N LEU A 327 2.09 12.61 -7.47
CA LEU A 327 0.82 12.85 -6.77
C LEU A 327 0.12 14.11 -7.27
N PRO A 328 -1.14 13.99 -7.73
CA PRO A 328 -2.02 15.12 -7.94
C PRO A 328 -2.24 15.89 -6.63
N LEU A 329 -1.71 17.12 -6.55
CA LEU A 329 -1.74 17.97 -5.34
C LEU A 329 -3.14 18.12 -4.73
N ALA A 330 -4.16 18.36 -5.57
CA ALA A 330 -5.54 18.54 -5.09
C ALA A 330 -6.09 17.28 -4.37
N SER A 331 -5.83 16.09 -4.93
CA SER A 331 -6.27 14.83 -4.32
C SER A 331 -5.44 14.47 -3.09
N LEU A 332 -4.15 14.82 -3.09
CA LEU A 332 -3.26 14.68 -1.93
C LEU A 332 -3.73 15.54 -0.76
N GLU A 333 -4.01 16.81 -1.00
CA GLU A 333 -4.48 17.74 0.03
C GLU A 333 -5.79 17.26 0.66
N LYS A 334 -6.75 16.84 -0.17
CA LYS A 334 -8.01 16.24 0.27
C LYS A 334 -7.79 15.01 1.13
N TRP A 335 -6.84 14.14 0.76
CA TRP A 335 -6.50 12.97 1.55
C TRP A 335 -5.88 13.35 2.90
N LEU A 336 -4.92 14.27 2.92
CA LEU A 336 -4.29 14.76 4.16
C LEU A 336 -5.31 15.35 5.13
N LEU A 337 -6.23 16.20 4.64
CA LEU A 337 -7.32 16.78 5.46
C LEU A 337 -8.33 15.73 5.96
N SER A 338 -8.36 14.53 5.38
CA SER A 338 -9.20 13.42 5.88
C SER A 338 -8.57 12.65 7.04
N LEU A 339 -7.25 12.76 7.23
CA LEU A 339 -6.51 11.97 8.21
C LEU A 339 -6.83 12.31 9.67
N PRO A 340 -7.05 13.58 10.08
CA PRO A 340 -7.49 13.91 11.45
C PRO A 340 -8.79 13.22 11.86
N LYS A 341 -9.74 13.09 10.92
CA LYS A 341 -10.98 12.35 11.15
C LYS A 341 -10.70 10.86 11.34
N LEU A 342 -9.82 10.26 10.52
CA LEU A 342 -9.42 8.86 10.73
C LEU A 342 -8.74 8.69 12.10
N LEU A 343 -7.83 9.59 12.47
CA LEU A 343 -7.14 9.57 13.76
C LEU A 343 -8.14 9.60 14.94
N TRP A 344 -9.20 10.40 14.84
CA TRP A 344 -10.32 10.40 15.78
C TRP A 344 -11.03 9.03 15.87
N GLU A 345 -11.34 8.43 14.73
CA GLU A 345 -12.07 7.16 14.63
C GLU A 345 -11.27 5.97 15.19
N LEU A 346 -9.94 5.99 15.02
CA LEU A 346 -9.03 4.96 15.51
C LEU A 346 -8.90 4.96 17.04
N LYS A 347 -8.96 6.14 17.66
CA LYS A 347 -8.73 6.32 19.10
C LYS A 347 -7.41 5.65 19.52
N THR A 348 -7.45 4.81 20.55
CA THR A 348 -6.34 4.01 21.07
C THR A 348 -6.26 2.61 20.44
N GLY A 349 -7.19 2.24 19.57
CA GLY A 349 -7.32 0.87 19.07
C GLY A 349 -6.25 0.44 18.07
N HIS A 350 -5.56 1.39 17.43
CA HIS A 350 -4.57 1.11 16.38
C HIS A 350 -3.40 2.09 16.45
N SER A 351 -2.55 1.95 17.47
CA SER A 351 -1.42 2.87 17.76
C SER A 351 -0.49 3.07 16.55
N THR A 352 -0.16 2.01 15.82
CA THR A 352 0.69 2.06 14.61
C THR A 352 0.10 2.93 13.51
N SER A 353 -1.21 2.82 13.27
CA SER A 353 -1.89 3.65 12.26
C SER A 353 -1.99 5.10 12.71
N SER A 354 -2.30 5.34 13.99
CA SER A 354 -2.33 6.69 14.56
C SER A 354 -0.95 7.36 14.48
N SER A 355 0.13 6.64 14.79
CA SER A 355 1.51 7.11 14.62
C SER A 355 1.84 7.44 13.16
N THR A 356 1.44 6.56 12.23
CA THR A 356 1.63 6.79 10.79
C THR A 356 0.91 8.06 10.32
N ILE A 357 -0.33 8.29 10.77
CA ILE A 357 -1.10 9.50 10.44
C ILE A 357 -0.38 10.75 10.94
N VAL A 358 0.00 10.77 12.23
CA VAL A 358 0.69 11.93 12.82
C VAL A 358 2.00 12.20 12.07
N ARG A 359 2.79 11.16 11.77
CA ARG A 359 4.03 11.28 11.00
C ARG A 359 3.79 11.90 9.61
N VAL A 360 2.79 11.42 8.87
CA VAL A 360 2.45 11.95 7.53
C VAL A 360 2.05 13.42 7.61
N LEU A 361 1.19 13.78 8.57
CA LEU A 361 0.75 15.17 8.76
C LEU A 361 1.93 16.07 9.15
N THR A 362 2.83 15.61 10.02
CA THR A 362 4.04 16.34 10.42
C THR A 362 4.97 16.55 9.23
N LEU A 363 5.18 15.53 8.40
CA LEU A 363 5.97 15.66 7.18
C LEU A 363 5.35 16.64 6.18
N ALA A 364 4.02 16.63 6.05
CA ALA A 364 3.30 17.58 5.20
C ALA A 364 3.54 19.01 5.65
N LEU A 365 3.35 19.32 6.94
CA LEU A 365 3.60 20.67 7.47
C LEU A 365 5.07 21.08 7.41
N LYS A 366 5.98 20.15 7.74
CA LYS A 366 7.43 20.45 7.83
C LYS A 366 8.08 20.68 6.46
N ARG A 367 7.65 19.93 5.44
CA ARG A 367 8.40 19.86 4.16
C ARG A 367 7.56 20.13 2.93
N TYR A 368 6.25 19.92 3.01
CA TYR A 368 5.37 19.97 1.84
C TYR A 368 4.48 21.21 1.80
N THR A 369 4.40 21.99 2.88
CA THR A 369 3.63 23.25 2.98
C THR A 369 3.79 24.19 1.79
N PRO A 370 5.00 24.43 1.22
CA PRO A 370 5.14 25.32 0.06
C PRO A 370 4.40 24.87 -1.21
N HIS A 371 4.01 23.60 -1.28
CA HIS A 371 3.31 23.00 -2.42
C HIS A 371 1.80 22.82 -2.18
N LEU A 372 1.33 23.08 -0.97
CA LEU A 372 -0.08 22.93 -0.59
C LEU A 372 -0.82 24.26 -0.76
N SER A 373 -2.16 24.20 -0.77
CA SER A 373 -2.95 25.42 -0.91
C SER A 373 -2.68 26.41 0.23
N PRO A 374 -2.75 27.73 -0.06
CA PRO A 374 -2.77 28.74 1.00
C PRO A 374 -3.93 28.47 1.96
N GLY A 375 -3.63 28.34 3.25
CA GLY A 375 -4.63 28.02 4.28
C GLY A 375 -4.78 26.53 4.58
N PHE A 376 -4.04 25.64 3.91
CA PHE A 376 -4.02 24.21 4.26
C PHE A 376 -3.75 23.98 5.76
N SER A 377 -2.76 24.68 6.33
CA SER A 377 -2.42 24.54 7.76
C SER A 377 -3.60 24.93 8.67
N SER A 378 -4.23 26.08 8.43
CA SER A 378 -5.43 26.50 9.17
C SER A 378 -6.56 25.47 9.06
N GLN A 379 -6.84 24.97 7.86
CA GLN A 379 -7.86 23.95 7.66
C GLN A 379 -7.52 22.65 8.42
N LEU A 380 -6.27 22.19 8.33
CA LEU A 380 -5.81 21.00 9.04
C LEU A 380 -5.99 21.14 10.55
N GLN A 381 -5.59 22.29 11.11
CA GLN A 381 -5.75 22.59 12.52
C GLN A 381 -7.22 22.56 12.96
N LEU A 382 -8.11 23.20 12.19
CA LEU A 382 -9.55 23.17 12.48
C LEU A 382 -10.12 21.74 12.43
N THR A 383 -9.64 20.88 11.52
CA THR A 383 -10.05 19.46 11.49
C THR A 383 -9.50 18.63 12.64
N LEU A 384 -8.45 19.10 13.33
CA LEU A 384 -7.89 18.48 14.53
C LEU A 384 -8.62 18.94 15.82
N VAL A 385 -9.40 20.02 15.80
CA VAL A 385 -10.14 20.49 16.99
C VAL A 385 -10.94 19.35 17.65
N PRO A 386 -11.74 18.55 16.90
CA PRO A 386 -12.40 17.38 17.45
C PRO A 386 -11.47 16.53 18.29
N PHE A 387 -10.32 16.15 17.74
CA PHE A 387 -9.31 15.27 18.34
C PHE A 387 -8.81 15.69 19.72
N PHE A 388 -8.88 16.98 20.03
CA PHE A 388 -8.61 17.51 21.35
C PHE A 388 -9.89 17.61 22.18
N TYR A 389 -10.82 18.49 21.79
CA TYR A 389 -11.95 18.85 22.62
C TYR A 389 -13.10 19.42 21.79
N ILE A 390 -14.34 19.05 22.15
CA ILE A 390 -15.57 19.60 21.58
C ILE A 390 -16.55 19.91 22.69
N GLU A 391 -17.14 21.10 22.65
CA GLU A 391 -18.32 21.43 23.45
C GLU A 391 -19.58 21.23 22.61
N MET A 392 -20.47 20.34 23.05
CA MET A 392 -21.76 20.12 22.38
C MET A 392 -22.89 20.74 23.20
N PRO A 393 -23.83 21.48 22.57
CA PRO A 393 -24.90 22.18 23.29
C PRO A 393 -25.69 21.31 24.28
N ASN A 394 -25.91 20.04 23.96
CA ASN A 394 -26.75 19.13 24.74
C ASN A 394 -25.98 18.09 25.55
N ARG A 395 -24.69 17.86 25.25
CA ARG A 395 -23.85 16.85 25.94
C ARG A 395 -22.74 17.46 26.77
N GLY A 396 -22.57 18.77 26.71
CA GLY A 396 -21.49 19.49 27.36
C GLY A 396 -20.13 19.21 26.73
N ALA A 397 -19.11 19.39 27.57
CA ALA A 397 -17.71 19.13 27.29
C ALA A 397 -17.46 17.65 26.94
N MET A 398 -16.82 17.39 25.80
CA MET A 398 -16.33 16.08 25.42
C MET A 398 -14.86 16.15 25.04
N PHE A 399 -14.05 15.35 25.73
CA PHE A 399 -12.65 15.16 25.38
C PHE A 399 -12.48 14.21 24.21
N GLY A 400 -11.52 14.54 23.36
CA GLY A 400 -11.11 13.73 22.23
C GLY A 400 -10.11 12.64 22.56
N PRO A 401 -9.76 11.78 21.59
CA PRO A 401 -8.82 10.69 21.82
C PRO A 401 -7.44 11.13 22.30
N PHE A 402 -7.01 12.37 22.04
CA PHE A 402 -5.71 12.88 22.46
C PHE A 402 -5.38 12.53 23.92
N VAL A 403 -6.34 12.72 24.84
CA VAL A 403 -6.14 12.47 26.28
C VAL A 403 -5.89 10.99 26.63
N SER A 404 -6.30 10.08 25.74
CA SER A 404 -6.20 8.62 25.93
C SER A 404 -5.00 7.98 25.21
N LEU A 405 -4.27 8.75 24.40
CA LEU A 405 -3.12 8.23 23.66
C LEU A 405 -1.90 8.01 24.56
N SER A 406 -0.94 7.21 24.07
CA SER A 406 0.36 7.09 24.72
C SER A 406 1.08 8.45 24.75
N GLY A 407 1.89 8.68 25.78
CA GLY A 407 2.65 9.93 25.92
C GLY A 407 3.55 10.22 24.71
N GLU A 408 4.09 9.20 24.05
CA GLU A 408 4.88 9.36 22.81
C GLU A 408 4.04 9.93 21.66
N LEU A 409 2.82 9.43 21.48
CA LEU A 409 1.94 9.89 20.41
C LEU A 409 1.34 11.26 20.72
N GLN A 410 1.06 11.55 22.00
CA GLN A 410 0.70 12.90 22.44
C GLN A 410 1.81 13.90 22.10
N ARG A 411 3.08 13.59 22.41
CA ARG A 411 4.23 14.43 22.01
C ARG A 411 4.28 14.63 20.51
N ALA A 412 4.20 13.56 19.72
CA ALA A 412 4.23 13.66 18.26
C ALA A 412 3.10 14.55 17.68
N VAL A 413 1.93 14.60 18.31
CA VAL A 413 0.83 15.51 17.93
C VAL A 413 1.15 16.96 18.32
N VAL A 414 1.85 17.20 19.42
CA VAL A 414 2.32 18.56 19.74
C VAL A 414 3.40 18.99 18.75
N ASP A 415 4.36 18.10 18.43
CA ASP A 415 5.40 18.35 17.41
C ASP A 415 4.77 18.71 16.06
N LEU A 416 3.66 18.07 15.69
CA LEU A 416 2.88 18.42 14.51
C LEU A 416 2.45 19.90 14.53
N LEU A 417 1.88 20.36 15.65
CA LEU A 417 1.41 21.74 15.80
C LEU A 417 2.56 22.75 15.77
N HIS A 418 3.75 22.38 16.22
CA HIS A 418 4.95 23.23 16.13
C HIS A 418 5.33 23.59 14.68
N TYR A 419 4.98 22.75 13.69
CA TYR A 419 5.23 23.04 12.28
C TYR A 419 4.12 23.89 11.61
N CYS A 420 3.08 24.28 12.34
CA CYS A 420 2.11 25.25 11.84
C CYS A 420 2.72 26.68 11.92
N PRO A 421 2.64 27.48 10.85
CA PRO A 421 3.17 28.86 10.88
C PRO A 421 2.47 29.73 11.91
N ASP A 422 1.14 29.58 12.01
CA ASP A 422 0.29 30.23 12.99
C ASP A 422 -0.66 29.19 13.59
N LEU A 423 -0.88 29.27 14.91
CA LEU A 423 -1.81 28.38 15.60
C LEU A 423 -3.21 28.97 15.63
N GLU A 424 -4.17 28.23 15.09
CA GLU A 424 -5.57 28.59 15.10
C GLU A 424 -6.08 28.72 16.54
N PRO A 425 -6.70 29.87 16.93
CA PRO A 425 -7.14 30.11 18.30
C PRO A 425 -8.07 29.02 18.85
N ARG A 426 -8.89 28.42 17.98
CA ARG A 426 -9.79 27.31 18.35
C ARG A 426 -9.02 26.04 18.72
N THR A 427 -7.96 25.74 17.98
CA THR A 427 -7.08 24.59 18.24
C THR A 427 -6.34 24.78 19.55
N LEU A 428 -5.81 25.99 19.79
CA LEU A 428 -5.17 26.36 21.05
C LEU A 428 -6.13 26.24 22.24
N ALA A 429 -7.35 26.77 22.11
CA ALA A 429 -8.36 26.67 23.16
C ALA A 429 -8.69 25.20 23.48
N ALA A 430 -8.91 24.37 22.46
CA ALA A 430 -9.21 22.95 22.62
C ALA A 430 -8.05 22.18 23.28
N LEU A 431 -6.81 22.44 22.88
CA LEU A 431 -5.62 21.86 23.49
C LEU A 431 -5.46 22.31 24.95
N ASN A 432 -5.66 23.58 25.25
CA ASN A 432 -5.59 24.12 26.61
C ASN A 432 -6.61 23.48 27.55
N VAL A 433 -7.81 23.15 27.06
CA VAL A 433 -8.81 22.41 27.85
C VAL A 433 -8.31 20.99 28.15
N CYS A 434 -7.74 20.28 27.17
CA CYS A 434 -7.17 18.95 27.38
C CYS A 434 -6.04 18.96 28.41
N LEU A 435 -5.20 19.99 28.35
CA LEU A 435 -4.09 20.16 29.26
C LEU A 435 -4.59 20.29 30.71
N LYS A 436 -5.56 21.18 30.95
CA LYS A 436 -6.12 21.42 32.29
C LYS A 436 -6.79 20.19 32.93
N GLU A 437 -7.13 19.18 32.14
CA GLU A 437 -7.79 17.98 32.63
C GLU A 437 -6.83 17.12 33.47
N LYS A 438 -7.00 17.19 34.80
CA LYS A 438 -6.16 16.51 35.81
C LYS A 438 -6.09 14.98 35.66
N SER A 439 -7.06 14.38 34.97
CA SER A 439 -7.11 12.92 34.78
C SER A 439 -6.12 12.41 33.74
N THR A 440 -5.50 13.31 32.99
CA THR A 440 -4.61 12.94 31.92
C THR A 440 -3.21 12.76 32.49
N VAL A 441 -2.61 11.60 32.27
CA VAL A 441 -1.15 11.44 32.37
C VAL A 441 -0.54 12.14 31.14
N ILE A 442 -0.88 13.42 30.95
CA ILE A 442 -0.05 14.30 30.14
C ILE A 442 1.19 14.42 30.98
N LEU A 443 2.20 13.63 30.60
CA LEU A 443 3.52 13.64 31.24
C LEU A 443 3.90 15.11 31.40
N ALA A 444 4.37 15.51 32.58
CA ALA A 444 4.89 16.86 32.82
C ALA A 444 5.83 17.31 31.67
N ASP A 445 6.52 16.34 31.07
CA ASP A 445 7.32 16.43 29.85
C ASP A 445 6.59 16.99 28.61
N VAL A 446 5.34 16.58 28.35
CA VAL A 446 4.52 17.12 27.24
C VAL A 446 4.18 18.58 27.52
N TYR A 447 3.87 18.89 28.78
CA TYR A 447 3.56 20.24 29.21
C TYR A 447 4.76 21.19 29.06
N SER A 448 5.94 20.78 29.54
CA SER A 448 7.18 21.54 29.34
C SER A 448 7.48 21.69 27.85
N TYR A 449 7.31 20.61 27.07
CA TYR A 449 7.54 20.64 25.63
C TYR A 449 6.60 21.61 24.89
N ILE A 450 5.32 21.67 25.25
CA ILE A 450 4.35 22.62 24.67
C ILE A 450 4.76 24.06 24.97
N HIS A 451 5.12 24.35 26.23
CA HIS A 451 5.58 25.67 26.62
C HIS A 451 6.82 26.08 25.83
N ASP A 452 7.81 25.19 25.75
CA ASP A 452 9.09 25.48 25.09
C ASP A 452 8.96 25.56 23.56
N SER A 453 8.11 24.73 22.96
CA SER A 453 8.00 24.60 21.50
C SER A 453 6.95 25.52 20.88
N LEU A 454 5.87 25.84 21.60
CA LEU A 454 4.79 26.69 21.11
C LEU A 454 4.79 28.10 21.73
N GLY A 455 5.64 28.35 22.74
CA GLY A 455 5.73 29.65 23.43
C GLY A 455 4.44 30.06 24.13
N LEU A 456 3.56 29.10 24.45
CA LEU A 456 2.27 29.38 25.08
C LEU A 456 2.50 29.79 26.54
N PRO A 457 1.99 30.95 26.99
CA PRO A 457 2.16 31.37 28.36
C PRO A 457 1.52 30.37 29.32
N LEU A 458 2.31 29.85 30.24
CA LEU A 458 1.85 29.04 31.37
C LEU A 458 0.95 29.93 32.26
N ALA A 459 -0.34 30.01 31.95
CA ALA A 459 -1.34 30.39 32.92
C ALA A 459 -1.53 29.21 33.89
N VAL A 460 -0.47 28.88 34.64
CA VAL A 460 -0.57 28.04 35.82
C VAL A 460 -1.22 28.92 36.86
N GLU A 461 -2.55 28.95 36.85
CA GLU A 461 -3.27 29.24 38.07
C GLU A 461 -2.78 28.20 39.09
N LYS A 462 -1.91 28.65 40.01
CA LYS A 462 -1.50 27.82 41.15
C LYS A 462 -2.79 27.24 41.71
N PRO A 463 -2.89 25.91 41.87
CA PRO A 463 -4.07 25.32 42.50
C PRO A 463 -4.22 26.00 43.85
N THR A 464 -5.24 26.84 43.99
CA THR A 464 -5.65 27.39 45.26
C THR A 464 -6.00 26.18 46.11
N SER A 465 -5.15 25.91 47.10
CA SER A 465 -5.38 24.87 48.09
C SER A 465 -6.73 25.14 48.75
N ALA A 466 -7.73 24.33 48.40
CA ALA A 466 -9.02 24.28 49.07
C ALA A 466 -8.94 23.27 50.22
#